data_AF-A0A7R9XPP3-F1
#
_entry.id   AF-A0A7R9XPP3-F1
#
_cell.length_a   1.000
_cell.length_b   1.000
_cell.length_c   1.000
_cell.angle_alpha   90.00
_cell.angle_beta   90.00
_cell.angle_gamma   90.00
#
_symmetry.space_group_name_H-M   'P 1'
#
loop_
_entity.id
_entity.type
_entity.pdbx_description
1 polymer ?
#
loop_
_entity_poly.entity_id
_entity_poly.type
_entity_poly.pdbx_seq_one_letter_code
_entity_poly.pdbx_strand_id
1 'polypeptide(L)'
;CGASDGCLAVIPARFDPGYKPGAVAEATTSKSDGDGAAALWACLDTKESVQNIRALPLRQGEAVVFSHRLIHWAMRSDLQGESGPRVSLSWTSANPSFEAPYLVDGCEEESTGMPSPTLRIALACAQSLVYWQRFGVPLGLTAGSWYHALFQAYKNSESYFAPDYQKIVRKAFAEAVKVEGDGNDSDAEEAMLDVALQGDMVAMDDFSGDEDDEDDEDGGDDDDDDDDDD
;
A
#
# COMPACT_ATOMS: atom_id res chain seq x y z
N CYS A 1 -12.42 -10.21 -15.50
CA CYS A 1 -11.06 -10.52 -15.06
C CYS A 1 -10.63 -11.84 -15.68
N GLY A 2 -10.25 -11.79 -16.96
CA GLY A 2 -9.35 -12.78 -17.56
C GLY A 2 -7.90 -12.46 -17.19
N ALA A 3 -6.95 -13.33 -17.55
CA ALA A 3 -5.51 -13.06 -17.33
C ALA A 3 -5.05 -11.73 -17.96
N SER A 4 -5.77 -11.24 -18.97
CA SER A 4 -5.66 -9.96 -19.66
C SER A 4 -5.87 -8.73 -18.78
N ASP A 5 -6.71 -8.83 -17.74
CA ASP A 5 -7.23 -7.65 -17.03
C ASP A 5 -6.36 -7.28 -15.81
N GLY A 6 -5.10 -7.70 -15.79
CA GLY A 6 -4.17 -7.49 -14.69
C GLY A 6 -4.53 -8.25 -13.40
N CYS A 7 -4.90 -9.53 -13.51
CA CYS A 7 -5.29 -10.36 -12.36
C CYS A 7 -4.21 -10.44 -11.27
N LEU A 8 -4.64 -10.71 -10.03
CA LEU A 8 -3.73 -11.09 -8.96
C LEU A 8 -3.12 -12.47 -9.28
N ALA A 9 -1.79 -12.56 -9.24
CA ALA A 9 -1.05 -13.80 -9.33
C ALA A 9 -0.49 -14.16 -7.96
N VAL A 10 -0.45 -15.46 -7.65
CA VAL A 10 0.04 -15.97 -6.36
C VAL A 10 0.90 -17.21 -6.53
N ILE A 11 1.81 -17.44 -5.58
CA ILE A 11 2.39 -18.76 -5.32
C ILE A 11 1.61 -19.41 -4.17
N PRO A 12 0.86 -20.49 -4.41
CA PRO A 12 0.19 -21.21 -3.33
C PRO A 12 1.19 -21.68 -2.26
N ALA A 13 0.82 -21.55 -0.98
CA ALA A 13 1.67 -21.90 0.17
C ALA A 13 2.38 -23.27 0.10
N ARG A 14 1.76 -24.27 -0.54
CA ARG A 14 2.39 -25.61 -0.72
C ARG A 14 3.61 -25.61 -1.65
N PHE A 15 3.82 -24.54 -2.41
CA PHE A 15 4.92 -24.34 -3.35
C PHE A 15 5.88 -23.24 -2.88
N ASP A 16 5.62 -22.65 -1.71
CA ASP A 16 6.51 -21.69 -1.06
C ASP A 16 7.28 -22.42 0.07
N PRO A 17 8.59 -22.68 -0.11
CA PRO A 17 9.39 -23.36 0.91
C PRO A 17 9.60 -22.53 2.18
N GLY A 18 9.42 -21.21 2.11
CA GLY A 18 9.47 -20.28 3.23
C GLY A 18 8.17 -20.19 4.03
N TYR A 19 7.06 -20.69 3.48
CA TYR A 19 5.77 -20.62 4.14
C TYR A 19 5.70 -21.53 5.37
N LYS A 20 5.60 -20.91 6.56
CA LYS A 20 5.44 -21.62 7.84
C LYS A 20 4.08 -21.26 8.48
N PRO A 21 3.15 -22.21 8.65
CA PRO A 21 1.89 -21.95 9.36
C PRO A 21 2.15 -21.48 10.80
N GLY A 22 1.56 -20.35 11.20
CA GLY A 22 1.54 -19.91 12.60
C GLY A 22 2.90 -19.56 13.23
N ALA A 23 3.92 -19.24 12.44
CA ALA A 23 5.20 -18.79 12.99
C ALA A 23 5.07 -17.39 13.62
N VAL A 24 4.66 -17.34 14.88
CA VAL A 24 5.06 -16.33 15.89
C VAL A 24 6.50 -16.61 16.37
N ALA A 25 7.33 -17.20 15.50
CA ALA A 25 8.67 -17.61 15.86
C ALA A 25 9.48 -16.36 16.17
N GLU A 26 10.02 -16.30 17.39
CA GLU A 26 11.05 -15.36 17.82
C GLU A 26 11.88 -14.97 16.62
N ALA A 27 11.83 -13.70 16.25
CA ALA A 27 12.72 -13.12 15.26
C ALA A 27 14.14 -13.32 15.81
N THR A 28 14.72 -14.49 15.57
CA THR A 28 16.16 -14.66 15.60
C THR A 28 16.65 -13.66 14.59
N THR A 29 17.24 -12.60 15.12
CA THR A 29 17.81 -11.45 14.46
C THR A 29 18.99 -11.88 13.58
N SER A 30 18.74 -12.70 12.56
CA SER A 30 19.47 -12.56 11.32
C SER A 30 18.68 -11.56 10.50
N LYS A 31 19.05 -10.28 10.64
CA LYS A 31 18.89 -9.30 9.57
C LYS A 31 19.63 -9.82 8.35
N SER A 32 19.01 -10.75 7.62
CA SER A 32 19.14 -10.76 6.19
C SER A 32 17.75 -10.34 5.74
N ASP A 33 17.59 -9.03 5.60
CA ASP A 33 16.57 -8.42 4.77
C ASP A 33 16.81 -8.95 3.35
N GLY A 34 16.44 -10.21 3.16
CA GLY A 34 16.61 -10.93 1.93
C GLY A 34 15.55 -10.39 1.01
N ASP A 35 15.94 -9.43 0.20
CA ASP A 35 15.35 -9.01 -1.06
C ASP A 35 14.12 -9.86 -1.42
N GLY A 36 12.93 -9.27 -1.50
CA GLY A 36 11.69 -9.99 -1.84
C GLY A 36 11.84 -10.84 -3.11
N ALA A 37 12.76 -10.47 -4.00
CA ALA A 37 13.16 -11.28 -5.13
C ALA A 37 13.76 -12.63 -4.72
N ALA A 38 14.60 -12.71 -3.69
CA ALA A 38 15.17 -13.97 -3.19
C ALA A 38 14.09 -14.95 -2.70
N ALA A 39 13.02 -14.47 -2.05
CA ALA A 39 11.89 -15.30 -1.64
C ALA A 39 11.09 -15.81 -2.85
N LEU A 40 10.84 -14.94 -3.84
CA LEU A 40 10.17 -15.32 -5.09
C LEU A 40 11.01 -16.33 -5.88
N TRP A 41 12.30 -16.09 -6.05
CA TRP A 41 13.22 -16.96 -6.78
C TRP A 41 13.43 -18.30 -6.08
N ALA A 42 13.34 -18.36 -4.75
CA ALA A 42 13.30 -19.63 -4.02
C ALA A 42 12.07 -20.49 -4.37
N CYS A 43 10.96 -19.88 -4.80
CA CYS A 43 9.76 -20.57 -5.28
C CYS A 43 9.82 -20.92 -6.78
N LEU A 44 10.68 -20.22 -7.53
CA LEU A 44 10.79 -20.25 -9.00
C LEU A 44 12.18 -20.71 -9.48
N ASP A 45 12.80 -21.60 -8.70
CA ASP A 45 14.16 -22.11 -8.88
C ASP A 45 14.39 -22.93 -10.17
N THR A 46 13.32 -23.34 -10.83
CA THR A 46 13.32 -24.17 -12.03
C THR A 46 12.30 -23.64 -13.03
N LYS A 47 12.47 -23.99 -14.30
CA LYS A 47 11.50 -23.59 -15.34
C LYS A 47 10.13 -24.22 -15.10
N GLU A 48 10.12 -25.43 -14.53
CA GLU A 48 8.91 -26.16 -14.17
C GLU A 48 8.17 -25.50 -13.01
N SER A 49 8.87 -24.89 -12.04
CA SER A 49 8.21 -24.25 -10.90
C SER A 49 7.44 -22.98 -11.27
N VAL A 50 7.71 -22.38 -12.43
CA VAL A 50 6.84 -21.33 -13.04
C VAL A 50 5.41 -21.84 -13.25
N GLN A 51 5.22 -23.14 -13.48
CA GLN A 51 3.88 -23.74 -13.58
C GLN A 51 3.12 -23.76 -12.25
N ASN A 52 3.73 -23.36 -11.13
CA ASN A 52 3.08 -23.25 -9.83
C ASN A 52 2.38 -21.90 -9.61
N ILE A 53 2.64 -20.90 -10.46
CA ILE A 53 1.96 -19.60 -10.42
C ILE A 53 0.47 -19.79 -10.68
N ARG A 54 -0.39 -19.17 -9.86
CA ARG A 54 -1.85 -19.23 -10.03
C ARG A 54 -2.40 -17.82 -10.17
N ALA A 55 -3.12 -17.57 -11.27
CA ALA A 55 -3.95 -16.39 -11.39
C ALA A 55 -5.24 -16.59 -10.58
N LEU A 56 -5.67 -15.54 -9.88
CA LEU A 56 -6.91 -15.48 -9.12
C LEU A 56 -7.87 -14.49 -9.79
N PRO A 57 -8.59 -14.91 -10.84
CA PRO A 57 -9.58 -14.06 -11.49
C PRO A 57 -10.77 -13.82 -10.57
N LEU A 58 -11.17 -12.56 -10.42
CA LEU A 58 -12.35 -12.15 -9.65
C LEU A 58 -13.31 -11.36 -10.53
N ARG A 59 -14.61 -11.53 -10.32
CA ARG A 59 -15.65 -10.66 -10.89
C ARG A 59 -15.83 -9.42 -10.01
N GLN A 60 -16.42 -8.37 -10.59
CA GLN A 60 -16.79 -7.20 -9.81
C GLN A 60 -17.71 -7.61 -8.64
N GLY A 61 -17.36 -7.18 -7.43
CA GLY A 61 -18.07 -7.52 -6.21
C GLY A 61 -17.61 -8.82 -5.54
N GLU A 62 -16.74 -9.60 -6.18
CA GLU A 62 -16.07 -10.73 -5.52
C GLU A 62 -14.85 -10.25 -4.73
N ALA A 63 -14.52 -11.00 -3.68
CA ALA A 63 -13.38 -10.73 -2.82
C ALA A 63 -12.53 -12.00 -2.67
N VAL A 64 -11.23 -11.79 -2.47
CA VAL A 64 -10.30 -12.84 -2.06
C VAL A 64 -9.74 -12.47 -0.69
N VAL A 65 -9.57 -13.48 0.16
CA VAL A 65 -8.95 -13.32 1.47
C VAL A 65 -7.75 -14.26 1.52
N PHE A 66 -6.60 -13.70 1.87
CA PHE A 66 -5.36 -14.44 2.04
C PHE A 66 -4.53 -13.84 3.16
N SER A 67 -3.59 -14.63 3.69
CA SER A 67 -2.63 -14.15 4.68
C SER A 67 -1.63 -13.19 4.03
N HIS A 68 -1.20 -12.15 4.75
CA HIS A 68 -0.16 -11.21 4.30
C HIS A 68 1.18 -11.89 3.93
N ARG A 69 1.38 -13.16 4.30
CA ARG A 69 2.55 -13.97 3.93
C ARG A 69 2.44 -14.65 2.57
N LEU A 70 1.29 -14.57 1.90
CA LEU A 70 1.14 -15.16 0.58
C LEU A 70 1.97 -14.33 -0.42
N ILE A 71 2.91 -14.96 -1.12
CA ILE A 71 3.61 -14.31 -2.23
C ILE A 71 2.58 -14.02 -3.34
N HIS A 72 2.40 -12.74 -3.64
CA HIS A 72 1.43 -12.28 -4.61
C HIS A 72 1.89 -11.02 -5.32
N TRP A 73 1.43 -10.81 -6.55
CA TRP A 73 1.69 -9.61 -7.34
C TRP A 73 0.56 -9.36 -8.33
N ALA A 74 0.45 -8.14 -8.83
CA ALA A 74 -0.45 -7.84 -9.93
C ALA A 74 0.21 -8.22 -11.25
N MET A 75 -0.51 -8.94 -12.12
CA MET A 75 -0.06 -9.10 -13.50
C MET A 75 -0.27 -7.80 -14.28
N ARG A 76 0.59 -7.56 -15.27
CA ARG A 76 0.40 -6.45 -16.21
C ARG A 76 -0.89 -6.66 -17.01
N SER A 77 -1.70 -5.61 -17.12
CA SER A 77 -2.87 -5.60 -18.00
C SER A 77 -2.42 -5.49 -19.45
N ASP A 78 -2.98 -6.33 -20.33
CA ASP A 78 -2.79 -6.22 -21.79
C ASP A 78 -3.87 -5.33 -22.44
N LEU A 79 -4.94 -5.01 -21.70
CA LEU A 79 -5.97 -4.07 -22.11
C LEU A 79 -5.43 -2.64 -22.10
N GLN A 80 -4.86 -2.21 -23.22
CA GLN A 80 -4.41 -0.84 -23.43
C GLN A 80 -5.61 0.12 -23.48
N GLY A 81 -5.99 0.68 -22.33
CA GLY A 81 -6.91 1.82 -22.24
C GLY A 81 -8.39 1.55 -22.60
N GLU A 82 -8.74 0.38 -23.12
CA GLU A 82 -10.11 0.07 -23.58
C GLU A 82 -11.13 -0.11 -22.44
N SER A 83 -10.67 -0.51 -21.24
CA SER A 83 -11.55 -0.85 -20.10
C SER A 83 -11.49 0.15 -18.93
N GLY A 84 -10.72 1.24 -19.06
CA GLY A 84 -10.41 2.13 -17.94
C GLY A 84 -9.52 1.48 -16.86
N PRO A 85 -9.23 2.19 -15.76
CA PRO A 85 -8.35 1.68 -14.71
C PRO A 85 -8.98 0.50 -13.96
N ARG A 86 -8.17 -0.52 -13.67
CA ARG A 86 -8.55 -1.60 -12.75
C ARG A 86 -8.49 -1.05 -11.33
N VAL A 87 -9.62 -1.08 -10.62
CA VAL A 87 -9.70 -0.64 -9.23
C VAL A 87 -10.00 -1.83 -8.32
N SER A 88 -9.20 -2.00 -7.27
CA SER A 88 -9.46 -2.93 -6.16
C SER A 88 -9.23 -2.23 -4.83
N LEU A 89 -10.02 -2.58 -3.83
CA LEU A 89 -9.84 -2.14 -2.46
C LEU A 89 -9.38 -3.32 -1.62
N SER A 90 -8.31 -3.12 -0.86
CA SER A 90 -7.74 -4.10 0.06
C SER A 90 -7.82 -3.58 1.49
N TRP A 91 -8.18 -4.47 2.41
CA TRP A 91 -8.14 -4.20 3.84
C TRP A 91 -7.35 -5.30 4.51
N THR A 92 -6.47 -4.90 5.42
CA THR A 92 -5.69 -5.81 6.24
C THR A 92 -6.17 -5.70 7.68
N SER A 93 -6.27 -6.84 8.36
CA SER A 93 -6.50 -6.89 9.79
C SER A 93 -5.38 -7.67 10.45
N ALA A 94 -4.99 -7.21 11.64
CA ALA A 94 -4.01 -7.86 12.48
C ALA A 94 -4.58 -8.04 13.89
N ASN A 95 -3.88 -8.84 14.69
CA ASN A 95 -4.20 -8.93 16.12
C ASN A 95 -3.82 -7.60 16.79
N PRO A 96 -4.65 -7.02 17.68
CA PRO A 96 -4.29 -5.82 18.44
C PRO A 96 -3.01 -5.93 19.26
N SER A 97 -2.56 -7.16 19.59
CA SER A 97 -1.27 -7.39 20.26
C SER A 97 -0.07 -7.38 19.30
N PHE A 98 -0.30 -7.40 17.99
CA PHE A 98 0.73 -7.26 16.96
C PHE A 98 0.89 -5.80 16.55
N GLU A 99 -0.23 -5.12 16.23
CA GLU A 99 -0.26 -3.70 15.91
C GLU A 99 -1.53 -3.08 16.48
N ALA A 100 -1.42 -1.86 17.01
CA ALA A 100 -2.57 -1.15 17.57
C ALA A 100 -3.59 -0.78 16.47
N PRO A 101 -4.91 -0.97 16.69
CA PRO A 101 -5.91 -0.58 15.72
C PRO A 101 -5.94 0.92 15.45
N TYR A 102 -6.10 1.31 14.18
CA TYR A 102 -6.33 2.72 13.80
C TYR A 102 -7.74 3.22 14.10
N LEU A 103 -8.69 2.29 14.28
CA LEU A 103 -10.09 2.60 14.60
C LEU A 103 -10.35 2.34 16.08
N VAL A 104 -11.25 3.11 16.68
CA VAL A 104 -11.67 2.92 18.08
C VAL A 104 -12.57 1.69 18.22
N ASP A 105 -12.56 1.09 19.41
CA ASP A 105 -13.43 -0.05 19.73
C ASP A 105 -14.91 0.31 19.54
N GLY A 106 -15.68 -0.63 18.97
CA GLY A 106 -17.13 -0.49 18.79
C GLY A 106 -17.52 0.33 17.55
N CYS A 107 -16.60 0.55 16.62
CA CYS A 107 -16.89 1.16 15.32
C CYS A 107 -17.45 0.15 14.28
N GLU A 108 -17.56 -1.12 14.66
CA GLU A 108 -18.06 -2.20 13.81
C GLU A 108 -19.59 -2.22 13.72
N GLU A 109 -20.12 -2.62 12.56
CA GLU A 109 -21.54 -2.88 12.41
C GLU A 109 -21.90 -4.23 13.08
N GLU A 110 -22.93 -4.24 13.94
CA GLU A 110 -23.37 -5.45 14.66
C GLU A 110 -23.65 -6.66 13.74
N SER A 111 -24.14 -6.40 12.52
CA SER A 111 -24.52 -7.43 11.55
C SER A 111 -23.32 -8.10 10.88
N THR A 112 -22.19 -7.40 10.77
CA THR A 112 -21.01 -7.87 10.04
C THR A 112 -19.78 -8.08 10.92
N GLY A 113 -19.75 -7.47 12.12
CA GLY A 113 -18.56 -7.41 12.96
C GLY A 113 -17.41 -6.66 12.31
N MET A 114 -17.69 -5.81 11.32
CA MET A 114 -16.69 -5.07 10.55
C MET A 114 -17.06 -3.59 10.48
N PRO A 115 -16.08 -2.68 10.32
CA PRO A 115 -16.35 -1.27 10.07
C PRO A 115 -17.28 -1.08 8.86
N SER A 116 -18.09 -0.02 8.87
CA SER A 116 -18.97 0.29 7.74
C SER A 116 -18.18 0.54 6.44
N PRO A 117 -18.77 0.33 5.24
CA PRO A 117 -18.10 0.66 3.99
C PRO A 117 -17.60 2.11 3.92
N THR A 118 -18.36 3.05 4.49
CA THR A 118 -17.95 4.46 4.58
C THR A 118 -16.69 4.63 5.43
N LEU A 119 -16.64 3.99 6.60
CA LEU A 119 -15.47 4.07 7.48
C LEU A 119 -14.23 3.40 6.87
N ARG A 120 -14.44 2.31 6.11
CA ARG A 120 -13.38 1.65 5.33
C ARG A 120 -12.81 2.54 4.23
N ILE A 121 -13.64 3.33 3.55
CA ILE A 121 -13.20 4.30 2.55
C ILE A 121 -12.46 5.45 3.23
N ALA A 122 -12.97 5.97 4.34
CA ALA A 122 -12.30 7.00 5.13
C ALA A 122 -10.90 6.56 5.57
N LEU A 123 -10.75 5.30 5.99
CA LEU A 123 -9.44 4.73 6.34
C LEU A 123 -8.51 4.67 5.11
N ALA A 124 -8.99 4.24 3.95
CA ALA A 124 -8.19 4.25 2.72
C ALA A 124 -7.74 5.67 2.33
N CYS A 125 -8.62 6.67 2.47
CA CYS A 125 -8.28 8.07 2.23
C CYS A 125 -7.24 8.59 3.23
N ALA A 126 -7.39 8.26 4.52
CA ALA A 126 -6.42 8.59 5.55
C ALA A 126 -5.05 7.97 5.25
N GLN A 127 -4.98 6.68 4.91
CA GLN A 127 -3.75 6.00 4.55
C GLN A 127 -3.10 6.59 3.29
N SER A 128 -3.91 6.97 2.29
CA SER A 128 -3.41 7.65 1.08
C SER A 128 -2.76 9.00 1.41
N LEU A 129 -3.25 9.70 2.44
CA LEU A 129 -2.61 10.91 2.95
C LEU A 129 -1.33 10.60 3.74
N VAL A 130 -1.33 9.60 4.62
CA VAL A 130 -0.13 9.23 5.39
C VAL A 130 1.04 8.84 4.48
N TYR A 131 0.74 8.15 3.38
CA TYR A 131 1.71 7.71 2.38
C TYR A 131 1.73 8.59 1.13
N TRP A 132 1.36 9.87 1.23
CA TRP A 132 1.18 10.75 0.07
C TRP A 132 2.40 10.83 -0.85
N GLN A 133 3.61 10.69 -0.29
CA GLN A 133 4.88 10.71 -1.05
C GLN A 133 5.05 9.50 -1.98
N ARG A 134 4.38 8.38 -1.69
CA ARG A 134 4.44 7.15 -2.50
C ARG A 134 3.53 7.18 -3.71
N PHE A 135 2.57 8.11 -3.75
CA PHE A 135 1.55 8.14 -4.77
C PHE A 135 1.67 9.41 -5.60
N GLY A 136 1.81 9.22 -6.92
CA GLY A 136 1.60 10.31 -7.87
C GLY A 136 0.17 10.83 -7.78
N VAL A 137 -0.01 12.14 -7.96
CA VAL A 137 -1.34 12.74 -8.07
C VAL A 137 -2.03 12.21 -9.34
N PRO A 138 -3.29 11.74 -9.26
CA PRO A 138 -3.98 11.22 -10.43
C PRO A 138 -4.02 12.22 -11.59
N LEU A 139 -3.85 11.72 -12.82
CA LEU A 139 -3.89 12.54 -14.05
C LEU A 139 -5.19 13.36 -14.11
N GLY A 140 -5.03 14.67 -14.33
CA GLY A 140 -6.14 15.61 -14.46
C GLY A 140 -6.65 16.20 -13.13
N LEU A 141 -6.05 15.83 -11.99
CA LEU A 141 -6.28 16.50 -10.71
C LEU A 141 -5.11 17.41 -10.34
N THR A 142 -5.39 18.46 -9.58
CA THR A 142 -4.34 19.20 -8.88
C THR A 142 -4.06 18.52 -7.55
N ALA A 143 -2.79 18.53 -7.11
CA ALA A 143 -2.37 17.91 -5.87
C ALA A 143 -3.22 18.39 -4.68
N GLY A 144 -3.41 19.72 -4.56
CA GLY A 144 -4.31 20.32 -3.57
C GLY A 144 -5.73 19.75 -3.64
N SER A 145 -6.39 19.82 -4.81
CA SER A 145 -7.77 19.29 -4.94
C SER A 145 -7.91 17.82 -4.57
N TRP A 146 -6.87 17.01 -4.83
CA TRP A 146 -6.84 15.60 -4.50
C TRP A 146 -6.70 15.36 -3.00
N TYR A 147 -5.69 15.97 -2.36
CA TYR A 147 -5.47 15.81 -0.93
C TYR A 147 -6.64 16.36 -0.09
N HIS A 148 -7.26 17.47 -0.52
CA HIS A 148 -8.48 17.97 0.12
C HIS A 148 -9.64 16.99 0.01
N ALA A 149 -9.85 16.37 -1.16
CA ALA A 149 -10.91 15.38 -1.32
C ALA A 149 -10.70 14.17 -0.38
N LEU A 150 -9.46 13.68 -0.27
CA LEU A 150 -9.10 12.61 0.66
C LEU A 150 -9.32 13.03 2.12
N PHE A 151 -8.87 14.23 2.50
CA PHE A 151 -8.98 14.71 3.87
C PHE A 151 -10.44 14.94 4.27
N GLN A 152 -11.27 15.48 3.38
CA GLN A 152 -12.69 15.66 3.65
C GLN A 152 -13.44 14.32 3.80
N ALA A 153 -13.10 13.31 2.98
CA ALA A 153 -13.66 11.97 3.13
C ALA A 153 -13.29 11.36 4.50
N TYR A 154 -12.07 11.56 4.95
CA TYR A 154 -11.60 11.16 6.28
C TYR A 154 -12.29 11.96 7.42
N LYS A 155 -12.30 13.30 7.34
CA LYS A 155 -12.79 14.22 8.38
C LYS A 155 -14.24 13.92 8.77
N ASN A 156 -15.07 13.52 7.81
CA ASN A 156 -16.46 13.11 8.05
C ASN A 156 -16.61 11.90 8.99
N SER A 157 -15.56 11.11 9.19
CA SER A 157 -15.54 9.93 10.05
C SER A 157 -14.44 9.97 11.11
N GLU A 158 -13.80 11.13 11.32
CA GLU A 158 -12.62 11.27 12.17
C GLU A 158 -12.81 10.75 13.59
N SER A 159 -14.00 10.94 14.18
CA SER A 159 -14.31 10.50 15.54
C SER A 159 -14.20 8.99 15.76
N TYR A 160 -14.17 8.20 14.69
CA TYR A 160 -14.01 6.75 14.74
C TYR A 160 -12.54 6.29 14.69
N PHE A 161 -11.59 7.21 14.54
CA PHE A 161 -10.17 6.89 14.51
C PHE A 161 -9.52 7.10 15.88
N ALA A 162 -8.50 6.30 16.18
CA ALA A 162 -7.71 6.45 17.39
C ALA A 162 -7.07 7.85 17.45
N PRO A 163 -7.07 8.55 18.60
CA PRO A 163 -6.58 9.93 18.70
C PRO A 163 -5.16 10.13 18.16
N ASP A 164 -4.25 9.19 18.39
CA ASP A 164 -2.87 9.30 17.88
C ASP A 164 -2.81 9.16 16.37
N TYR A 165 -3.64 8.29 15.79
CA TYR A 165 -3.76 8.18 14.34
C TYR A 165 -4.38 9.44 13.71
N GLN A 166 -5.32 10.11 14.39
CA GLN A 166 -5.86 11.39 13.92
C GLN A 166 -4.76 12.45 13.75
N LYS A 167 -3.83 12.53 14.71
CA LYS A 167 -2.67 13.45 14.64
C LYS A 167 -1.80 13.15 13.43
N ILE A 168 -1.51 11.87 13.17
CA ILE A 168 -0.70 11.42 12.03
C ILE A 168 -1.33 11.86 10.71
N VAL A 169 -2.63 11.62 10.52
CA VAL A 169 -3.34 11.99 9.29
C VAL A 169 -3.36 13.50 9.07
N ARG A 170 -3.64 14.29 10.11
CA ARG A 170 -3.66 15.76 10.04
C ARG A 170 -2.29 16.34 9.68
N LYS A 171 -1.23 15.81 10.29
CA LYS A 171 0.14 16.21 9.98
C LYS A 171 0.48 15.88 8.51
N ALA A 172 0.19 14.66 8.07
CA ALA A 172 0.46 14.24 6.70
C ALA A 172 -0.30 15.08 5.66
N PHE A 173 -1.58 15.39 5.91
CA PHE A 173 -2.36 16.30 5.07
C PHE A 173 -1.72 17.69 4.97
N ALA A 174 -1.35 18.29 6.12
CA ALA A 174 -0.74 19.61 6.13
C ALA A 174 0.62 19.65 5.42
N GLU A 175 1.41 18.58 5.51
CA GLU A 175 2.67 18.44 4.78
C GLU A 175 2.44 18.31 3.27
N ALA A 176 1.51 17.45 2.86
CA ALA A 176 1.17 17.23 1.45
C ALA A 176 0.70 18.52 0.76
N VAL A 177 -0.16 19.31 1.40
CA VAL A 177 -0.66 20.58 0.84
C VAL A 177 0.42 21.66 0.81
N LYS A 178 1.32 21.70 1.81
CA LYS A 178 2.42 22.68 1.86
C LYS A 178 3.46 22.47 0.77
N VAL A 179 3.85 21.22 0.52
CA VAL A 179 4.86 20.90 -0.50
C VAL A 179 4.36 21.26 -1.90
N GLU A 180 3.06 21.08 -2.15
CA GLU A 180 2.44 21.28 -3.46
C GLU A 180 1.92 22.71 -3.71
N GLY A 181 2.24 23.66 -2.82
CA GLY A 181 2.27 25.08 -3.16
C GLY A 181 1.04 25.93 -2.79
N ASP A 182 0.08 25.44 -2.00
CA ASP A 182 -1.00 26.29 -1.48
C ASP A 182 -0.70 26.76 -0.05
N GLY A 183 0.25 27.68 0.07
CA GLY A 183 0.76 28.19 1.36
C GLY A 183 -0.22 29.04 2.17
N ASN A 184 -1.48 29.15 1.75
CA ASN A 184 -2.52 29.96 2.40
C ASN A 184 -3.84 29.16 2.57
N ASP A 185 -3.72 27.85 2.76
CA ASP A 185 -4.87 26.97 2.95
C ASP A 185 -5.32 26.91 4.43
N SER A 186 -6.56 27.35 4.68
CA SER A 186 -7.13 27.41 6.03
C SER A 186 -7.36 26.04 6.66
N ASP A 187 -7.64 25.00 5.87
CA ASP A 187 -7.86 23.65 6.38
C ASP A 187 -6.51 23.04 6.80
N ALA A 188 -5.44 23.30 6.05
CA ALA A 188 -4.08 22.87 6.41
C ALA A 188 -3.58 23.61 7.67
N GLU A 189 -3.87 24.90 7.80
CA GLU A 189 -3.58 25.67 9.01
C GLU A 189 -4.37 25.19 10.22
N GLU A 190 -5.68 24.91 10.08
CA GLU A 190 -6.52 24.31 11.13
C GLU A 190 -5.95 22.95 11.56
N ALA A 191 -5.60 22.08 10.60
CA ALA A 191 -5.01 20.78 10.89
C ALA A 191 -3.70 20.89 11.67
N MET A 192 -2.82 21.83 11.31
CA MET A 192 -1.57 22.08 12.03
C MET A 192 -1.80 22.68 13.42
N LEU A 193 -2.78 23.58 13.55
CA LEU A 193 -3.12 24.17 14.85
C LEU A 193 -3.63 23.08 15.81
N ASP A 194 -4.48 22.17 15.33
CA ASP A 194 -4.99 21.06 16.14
C ASP A 194 -3.87 20.10 16.57
N VAL A 195 -2.93 19.79 15.67
CA VAL A 195 -1.74 19.00 16.02
C VAL A 195 -0.89 19.72 17.08
N ALA A 196 -0.66 21.03 16.92
CA ALA A 196 0.13 21.82 17.85
C ALA A 196 -0.54 21.97 19.24
N LEU A 197 -1.86 22.09 19.29
CA LEU A 197 -2.64 22.18 20.53
C LEU A 197 -2.68 20.85 21.31
N GLN A 198 -2.53 19.71 20.62
CA GLN A 198 -2.54 18.39 21.23
C GLN A 198 -1.18 17.93 21.79
N GLY A 199 -0.13 18.74 21.64
CA GLY A 199 1.04 18.74 22.54
C GLY A 199 2.01 17.56 22.47
N ASP A 200 1.90 16.64 21.50
CA ASP A 200 2.79 15.49 21.38
C ASP A 200 3.51 15.46 20.03
N MET A 201 4.84 15.61 20.05
CA MET A 201 5.71 15.29 18.92
C MET A 201 5.75 13.77 18.76
N VAL A 202 4.73 13.19 18.13
CA VAL A 202 4.83 11.81 17.68
C VAL A 202 5.87 11.81 16.54
N ALA A 203 7.07 11.33 16.86
CA ALA A 203 8.14 11.16 15.91
C ALA A 203 7.64 10.23 14.80
N MET A 204 7.55 10.76 13.58
CA MET A 204 7.26 10.00 12.36
C MET A 204 8.47 9.14 11.93
N ASP A 205 9.48 9.03 12.80
CA ASP A 205 10.81 8.49 12.55
C ASP A 205 10.86 6.94 12.63
N ASP A 206 9.75 6.29 13.00
CA ASP A 206 9.64 4.82 13.06
C ASP A 206 8.64 4.25 12.04
N PHE A 207 8.16 5.08 11.11
CA PHE A 207 7.43 4.60 9.94
C PHE A 207 8.40 4.46 8.76
N SER A 208 9.48 3.71 8.98
CA SER A 208 10.31 3.15 7.91
C SER A 208 9.52 2.03 7.24
N GLY A 209 8.48 2.42 6.49
CA GLY A 209 7.90 1.51 5.52
C GLY A 209 8.98 1.24 4.47
N ASP A 210 9.28 -0.04 4.26
CA ASP A 210 10.08 -0.63 3.18
C ASP A 210 10.37 0.37 2.04
N GLU A 211 11.64 0.73 1.95
CA GLU A 211 12.28 1.39 0.82
C GLU A 211 12.49 0.31 -0.26
N ASP A 212 11.55 0.20 -1.20
CA ASP A 212 11.81 -0.44 -2.51
C ASP A 212 11.78 0.69 -3.55
N ASP A 213 12.89 1.44 -3.63
CA ASP A 213 13.21 2.31 -4.77
C ASP A 213 13.62 1.39 -5.94
N GLU A 214 12.70 1.19 -6.88
CA GLU A 214 12.98 0.62 -8.20
C GLU A 214 13.71 1.68 -9.05
N ASP A 215 15.03 1.77 -8.93
CA ASP A 215 15.87 2.44 -9.93
C ASP A 215 16.04 1.52 -11.14
N ASP A 216 15.19 1.74 -12.15
CA ASP A 216 15.36 1.26 -13.52
C ASP A 216 16.59 1.96 -14.15
N GLU A 217 17.79 1.37 -14.04
CA GLU A 217 18.92 1.72 -14.91
C GLU A 217 18.77 1.01 -16.27
N ASP A 218 18.14 1.72 -17.20
CA ASP A 218 18.14 1.47 -18.64
C ASP A 218 19.57 1.66 -19.20
N GLY A 219 20.38 0.60 -19.13
CA GLY A 219 21.72 0.52 -19.69
C GLY A 219 21.71 0.00 -21.13
N GLY A 220 21.09 0.76 -22.05
CA GLY A 220 21.34 0.63 -23.48
C GLY A 220 22.50 1.54 -23.88
N ASP A 221 23.61 0.97 -24.34
CA ASP A 221 24.37 1.56 -25.44
C ASP A 221 25.13 0.46 -26.20
N ASP A 222 24.86 0.48 -27.50
CA ASP A 222 25.52 -0.28 -28.54
C ASP A 222 26.97 0.21 -28.69
N ASP A 223 27.93 -0.71 -28.75
CA ASP A 223 29.21 -0.45 -29.40
C ASP A 223 29.57 -1.69 -30.25
N ASP A 224 29.03 -1.68 -31.47
CA ASP A 224 29.69 -2.27 -32.63
C ASP A 224 30.99 -1.48 -32.87
N ASP A 225 32.14 -2.14 -32.81
CA ASP A 225 33.31 -1.72 -33.58
C ASP A 225 34.12 -2.96 -33.99
N ASP A 226 34.03 -3.22 -35.30
CA ASP A 226 34.90 -4.08 -36.08
C ASP A 226 36.34 -3.51 -36.15
N ASP A 227 37.27 -4.42 -36.48
CA ASP A 227 38.54 -4.22 -37.18
C ASP A 227 39.87 -3.94 -36.42
N ASP A 228 40.79 -4.88 -36.69
CA ASP A 228 42.22 -4.76 -37.00
C ASP A 228 43.34 -4.96 -35.94
N ASP A 229 44.30 -5.81 -36.40
CA ASP A 229 45.73 -5.98 -36.07
C ASP A 229 46.16 -6.82 -34.83
N ASP A 230 46.47 -8.12 -35.05
CA ASP A 230 47.83 -8.69 -35.17
C ASP A 230 47.83 -10.23 -35.37
#